data_AF-A0A8C4NAE0-F1
#
_entry.id   AF-A0A8C4NAE0-F1
#
_cell.length_a   1.000
_cell.length_b   1.000
_cell.length_c   1.000
_cell.angle_alpha   90.00
_cell.angle_beta   90.00
_cell.angle_gamma   90.00
#
_symmetry.space_group_name_H-M   'P 1'
#
loop_
_entity.id
_entity.type
_entity.pdbx_description
1 polymer ?
#
loop_
_entity_poly.entity_id
_entity_poly.type
_entity_poly.pdbx_seq_one_letter_code
_entity_poly.pdbx_strand_id
1 'polypeptide(L)'
;MASIGGRKALRRRVRVRFSLDEPFKAKWPKLSNSITEAVTDLLTTGLTEALLHRKRADPRQWLNRARSRKKDDAGTTTEAQDEDEDEDEDGEPSGWSSRTARSELAVGTNEVLRALERDSLGLVLMCASARFPIMSRHVLLLCVSRSVPAARLRGLGARTAAVLSLRSVLALGFRRDCVMFADTMQAITTLLPSLCVPWLLDPRAEGAASLEGSHEGLRPEGSGLQPTRVLRSIPNPSKANKKKMKKANKELCSFRKAGGGTVVENSSIGLHRNVKALQQISLDSGVNVICGTGFYVDSFHSKETKSMSEEQLAEVMRRELEEGVDGTGIRCGIIGEIGCSWPITESEVRVLRAAATVQASLHCPIIVHPGRHHDAPFQIVRLLQESGADLHKTVMSHIDRTLFEKNQLLEFAKLGCYLEYDLFGLEILDYELNLNVDMPCDSERIRSIQMLLEEGLVDQLLMSHDIFSWHRLSRFGGHGYSHILQNIVPKMQRRGVPQAAIERMLIHNPRTWLTTCR
;
A
#
# COMPACT_ATOMS: atom_id res chain seq x y z
N MET A 1 67.18 -2.09 -21.91
CA MET A 1 66.92 -1.52 -20.57
C MET A 1 65.77 -0.54 -20.66
N ALA A 2 64.62 -0.85 -20.04
CA ALA A 2 63.72 0.09 -19.36
C ALA A 2 62.43 -0.68 -19.03
N SER A 3 62.37 -1.15 -17.79
CA SER A 3 61.21 -1.77 -17.15
C SER A 3 60.14 -0.72 -16.88
N ILE A 4 58.89 -0.98 -17.24
CA ILE A 4 57.75 -0.23 -16.69
C ILE A 4 56.76 -1.25 -16.11
N GLY A 5 56.66 -1.20 -14.79
CA GLY A 5 56.02 -2.21 -13.96
C GLY A 5 54.51 -2.21 -14.08
N GLY A 6 53.96 -3.42 -14.03
CA GLY A 6 52.52 -3.64 -13.93
C GLY A 6 51.97 -3.11 -12.61
N ARG A 7 51.01 -2.20 -12.68
CA ARG A 7 50.07 -1.94 -11.59
C ARG A 7 48.80 -2.75 -11.87
N LYS A 8 48.71 -3.95 -11.28
CA LYS A 8 47.45 -4.69 -11.15
C LYS A 8 46.49 -3.81 -10.35
N ALA A 9 45.53 -3.19 -11.03
CA ALA A 9 44.40 -2.55 -10.38
C ALA A 9 43.68 -3.62 -9.56
N LEU A 10 43.77 -3.52 -8.22
CA LEU A 10 43.07 -4.36 -7.29
C LEU A 10 41.56 -4.15 -7.54
N ARG A 11 40.93 -5.05 -8.30
CA ARG A 11 39.47 -5.12 -8.42
C ARG A 11 38.94 -5.37 -7.01
N ARG A 12 38.59 -4.29 -6.31
CA ARG A 12 37.83 -4.32 -5.07
C ARG A 12 36.54 -5.07 -5.43
N ARG A 13 36.45 -6.35 -5.08
CA ARG A 13 35.21 -7.11 -5.15
C ARG A 13 34.22 -6.34 -4.29
N VAL A 14 33.35 -5.55 -4.93
CA VAL A 14 32.18 -4.98 -4.29
C VAL A 14 31.40 -6.17 -3.80
N ARG A 15 31.42 -6.37 -2.48
CA ARG A 15 30.65 -7.42 -1.83
C ARG A 15 29.18 -6.98 -1.95
N VAL A 16 28.51 -7.40 -3.02
CA VAL A 16 27.09 -7.13 -3.23
C VAL A 16 26.35 -7.76 -2.07
N ARG A 17 25.80 -6.93 -1.18
CA ARG A 17 24.98 -7.38 -0.06
C ARG A 17 23.60 -7.76 -0.61
N PHE A 18 23.32 -9.06 -0.68
CA PHE A 18 22.00 -9.61 -1.03
C PHE A 18 21.02 -9.56 0.14
N SER A 19 20.80 -8.38 0.70
CA SER A 19 19.78 -8.16 1.71
C SER A 19 19.24 -6.75 1.52
N LEU A 20 17.96 -6.67 1.18
CA LEU A 20 17.18 -5.44 1.32
C LEU A 20 17.20 -5.09 2.82
N ASP A 21 18.19 -4.30 3.26
CA ASP A 21 18.02 -3.55 4.50
C ASP A 21 16.89 -2.56 4.21
N GLU A 22 15.69 -2.82 4.76
CA GLU A 22 14.53 -1.92 4.73
C GLU A 22 15.00 -0.45 4.86
N PRO A 23 15.02 0.36 3.79
CA PRO A 23 15.47 1.75 3.88
C PRO A 23 14.54 2.59 4.77
N PHE A 24 13.36 2.04 5.10
CA PHE A 24 12.33 2.62 5.95
C PHE A 24 12.39 2.16 7.42
N LYS A 25 13.54 1.62 7.89
CA LYS A 25 13.70 1.22 9.29
C LYS A 25 14.44 2.28 10.10
N ALA A 26 13.72 2.94 10.99
CA ALA A 26 14.28 3.95 11.88
C ALA A 26 15.27 3.25 12.82
N LYS A 27 16.52 3.69 12.83
CA LYS A 27 17.60 3.11 13.64
C LYS A 27 18.11 4.17 14.59
N TRP A 28 18.27 3.80 15.85
CA TRP A 28 18.96 4.62 16.83
C TRP A 28 20.40 4.90 16.38
N PRO A 29 20.90 6.15 16.53
CA PRO A 29 22.29 6.44 16.25
C PRO A 29 23.21 5.59 17.13
N LYS A 30 24.32 5.13 16.55
CA LYS A 30 25.33 4.37 17.29
C LYS A 30 26.28 5.34 17.97
N LEU A 31 26.26 5.35 19.31
CA LEU A 31 27.22 6.11 20.11
C LEU A 31 28.55 5.36 20.21
N SER A 32 29.66 6.10 20.25
CA SER A 32 30.97 5.54 20.60
C SER A 32 31.01 5.18 22.09
N ASN A 33 31.93 4.28 22.48
CA ASN A 33 32.06 3.90 23.90
C ASN A 33 32.42 5.10 24.77
N SER A 34 33.34 5.97 24.31
CA SER A 34 33.73 7.19 25.02
C SER A 34 32.57 8.15 25.27
N ILE A 35 31.70 8.37 24.27
CA ILE A 35 30.50 9.23 24.46
C ILE A 35 29.49 8.55 25.39
N THR A 36 29.33 7.23 25.28
CA THR A 36 28.42 6.46 26.14
C THR A 36 28.85 6.56 27.61
N GLU A 37 30.14 6.45 27.90
CA GLU A 37 30.71 6.62 29.24
C GLU A 37 30.51 8.05 29.75
N ALA A 38 30.90 9.06 28.97
CA ALA A 38 30.73 10.46 29.34
C ALA A 38 29.27 10.83 29.66
N VAL A 39 28.31 10.42 28.82
CA VAL A 39 26.87 10.66 29.07
C VAL A 39 26.39 9.92 30.32
N THR A 40 26.88 8.70 30.56
CA THR A 40 26.46 7.92 31.72
C THR A 40 27.04 8.47 33.02
N ASP A 41 28.28 8.98 32.99
CA ASP A 41 28.94 9.58 34.13
C ASP A 41 28.30 10.94 34.48
N LEU A 42 28.05 11.81 33.49
CA LEU A 42 27.29 13.05 33.67
C LEU A 42 25.90 12.81 34.27
N LEU A 43 25.20 11.79 33.76
CA LEU A 43 23.90 11.40 34.27
C LEU A 43 23.96 10.90 35.73
N THR A 44 24.96 10.07 36.04
CA THR A 44 25.13 9.51 37.38
C THR A 44 25.49 10.59 38.39
N THR A 45 26.43 11.48 38.04
CA THR A 45 26.81 12.65 38.86
C THR A 45 25.63 13.59 39.06
N GLY A 46 24.93 13.98 37.99
CA GLY A 46 23.78 14.88 38.09
C GLY A 46 22.63 14.31 38.91
N LEU A 47 22.32 13.02 38.76
CA LEU A 47 21.33 12.34 39.61
C LEU A 47 21.80 12.28 41.08
N THR A 48 23.08 12.01 41.31
CA THR A 48 23.65 11.90 42.67
C THR A 48 23.68 13.24 43.38
N GLU A 49 24.12 14.31 42.72
CA GLU A 49 24.14 15.68 43.26
C GLU A 49 22.73 16.18 43.56
N ALA A 50 21.79 15.99 42.64
CA ALA A 50 20.39 16.38 42.79
C ALA A 50 19.67 15.63 43.94
N LEU A 51 20.02 14.36 44.17
CA LEU A 51 19.41 13.53 45.21
C LEU A 51 20.14 13.63 46.57
N LEU A 52 21.40 14.07 46.60
CA LEU A 52 22.20 14.27 47.82
C LEU A 52 22.20 15.70 48.36
N HIS A 53 21.64 16.69 47.64
CA HIS A 53 21.47 18.05 48.16
C HIS A 53 20.43 18.10 49.31
N ARG A 54 20.84 17.66 50.50
CA ARG A 54 20.31 18.15 51.78
C ARG A 54 20.52 19.66 51.80
N LYS A 55 19.45 20.46 51.82
CA LYS A 55 19.56 21.88 52.22
C LYS A 55 20.17 21.91 53.62
N ARG A 56 21.38 22.46 53.75
CA ARG A 56 21.87 23.02 55.02
C ARG A 56 20.86 24.09 55.42
N ALA A 57 20.00 23.79 56.39
CA ALA A 57 19.27 24.83 57.10
C ALA A 57 20.30 25.65 57.90
N ASP A 58 20.24 26.97 57.72
CA ASP A 58 21.06 27.94 58.44
C ASP A 58 20.83 27.79 59.96
N PRO A 59 21.88 27.51 60.78
CA PRO A 59 21.74 27.31 62.23
C PRO A 59 21.14 28.51 62.97
N ARG A 60 21.03 29.68 62.33
CA ARG A 60 20.48 30.90 62.93
C ARG A 60 18.94 30.99 62.87
N GLN A 61 18.27 30.23 62.01
CA GLN A 61 16.79 30.26 61.94
C GLN A 61 16.12 29.38 63.01
N TRP A 62 16.79 28.35 63.50
CA TRP A 62 16.29 27.49 64.57
C TRP A 62 16.25 28.21 65.94
N LEU A 63 17.29 29.00 66.25
CA LEU A 63 17.39 29.75 67.52
C LEU A 63 16.34 30.85 67.68
N ASN A 64 15.84 31.45 66.58
CA ASN A 64 14.79 32.47 66.66
C ASN A 64 13.38 31.87 66.78
N ARG A 65 13.13 30.68 66.18
CA ARG A 65 11.84 29.99 66.30
C ARG A 65 11.64 29.36 67.69
N ALA A 66 12.72 28.94 68.35
CA ALA A 66 12.67 28.38 69.70
C ALA A 66 12.37 29.43 70.81
N ARG A 67 12.59 30.73 70.55
CA ARG A 67 12.28 31.80 71.52
C ARG A 67 10.86 32.36 71.42
N SER A 68 10.19 32.18 70.29
CA SER A 68 8.82 32.71 70.08
C SER A 68 7.71 31.76 70.53
N ARG A 69 8.00 30.48 70.80
CA ARG A 69 7.00 29.45 71.17
C ARG A 69 6.79 29.26 72.69
N LYS A 70 7.29 30.18 73.53
CA LYS A 70 7.12 30.11 75.00
C LYS A 70 6.30 31.26 75.60
N LYS A 71 5.55 31.97 74.77
CA LYS A 71 4.50 32.90 75.15
C LYS A 71 3.32 32.61 74.24
N ASP A 72 2.13 32.71 74.80
CA ASP A 72 0.84 32.54 74.11
C ASP A 72 0.33 31.09 74.14
N ASP A 73 0.20 30.59 75.36
CA ASP A 73 -0.80 29.58 75.73
C ASP A 73 -1.92 30.34 76.49
N ALA A 74 -3.04 30.61 75.82
CA ALA A 74 -4.35 30.90 76.40
C ALA A 74 -5.41 31.19 75.33
N GLY A 75 -6.35 30.26 75.14
CA GLY A 75 -7.76 30.60 74.97
C GLY A 75 -8.40 30.41 73.59
N THR A 76 -9.26 29.39 73.55
CA THR A 76 -10.62 29.36 72.94
C THR A 76 -10.80 28.80 71.52
N THR A 77 -11.59 27.73 71.50
CA THR A 77 -12.28 26.96 70.45
C THR A 77 -12.96 27.75 69.33
N THR A 78 -12.86 27.32 68.06
CA THR A 78 -13.94 26.62 67.29
C THR A 78 -13.52 26.25 65.85
N GLU A 79 -13.84 25.00 65.48
CA GLU A 79 -14.28 24.45 64.18
C GLU A 79 -13.37 24.46 62.91
N ALA A 80 -12.87 23.25 62.63
CA ALA A 80 -12.93 22.48 61.39
C ALA A 80 -12.13 22.95 60.15
N GLN A 81 -11.03 22.23 59.88
CA GLN A 81 -10.82 21.46 58.63
C GLN A 81 -9.65 20.50 58.85
N ASP A 82 -9.87 19.22 58.58
CA ASP A 82 -8.87 18.15 58.65
C ASP A 82 -7.71 18.46 57.68
N GLU A 83 -6.61 18.96 58.23
CA GLU A 83 -5.28 18.84 57.64
C GLU A 83 -4.62 17.65 58.34
N ASP A 84 -4.47 16.54 57.62
CA ASP A 84 -3.67 15.39 58.05
C ASP A 84 -2.22 15.85 58.28
N GLU A 85 -1.90 16.16 59.53
CA GLU A 85 -0.55 16.11 60.08
C GLU A 85 -0.15 14.64 60.22
N ASP A 86 0.67 14.14 59.29
CA ASP A 86 1.42 12.91 59.53
C ASP A 86 2.80 13.27 60.13
N GLU A 87 2.92 12.95 61.41
CA GLU A 87 4.14 12.89 62.19
C GLU A 87 5.10 11.84 61.62
N ASP A 88 6.31 12.25 61.22
CA ASP A 88 7.38 11.32 60.82
C ASP A 88 8.01 10.70 62.09
N GLU A 89 7.48 9.55 62.51
CA GLU A 89 8.15 8.62 63.43
C GLU A 89 9.32 7.87 62.76
N ASP A 90 10.38 7.65 63.55
CA ASP A 90 11.67 7.08 63.18
C ASP A 90 11.61 5.75 62.40
N GLY A 91 12.09 5.77 61.15
CA GLY A 91 12.32 4.58 60.32
C GLY A 91 13.43 4.80 59.28
N GLU A 92 14.28 3.80 59.08
CA GLU A 92 15.45 3.80 58.17
C GLU A 92 15.16 4.32 56.74
N PRO A 93 16.14 4.96 56.06
CA PRO A 93 15.87 5.83 54.91
C PRO A 93 15.53 5.01 53.65
N SER A 94 14.25 5.00 53.26
CA SER A 94 13.87 4.56 51.92
C SER A 94 14.39 5.59 50.89
N GLY A 95 15.18 5.12 49.93
CA GLY A 95 16.11 5.93 49.12
C GLY A 95 15.52 6.88 48.08
N TRP A 96 14.40 7.54 48.36
CA TRP A 96 13.82 8.57 47.49
C TRP A 96 13.49 9.85 48.29
N SER A 97 14.43 10.79 48.43
CA SER A 97 14.31 11.93 49.36
C SER A 97 13.82 13.27 48.77
N SER A 98 13.41 13.38 47.50
CA SER A 98 12.83 14.63 46.96
C SER A 98 11.65 14.38 46.02
N ARG A 99 10.42 14.72 46.45
CA ARG A 99 9.21 14.70 45.57
C ARG A 99 9.40 15.60 44.34
N THR A 100 10.13 16.70 44.49
CA THR A 100 10.44 17.67 43.42
C THR A 100 11.34 17.07 42.32
N ALA A 101 12.36 16.29 42.70
CA ALA A 101 13.21 15.62 41.72
C ALA A 101 12.45 14.56 40.90
N ARG A 102 11.45 13.90 41.52
CA ARG A 102 10.62 12.89 40.84
C ARG A 102 9.64 13.53 39.85
N SER A 103 9.09 14.71 40.14
CA SER A 103 8.17 15.38 39.22
C SER A 103 8.85 15.82 37.92
N GLU A 104 10.15 16.11 37.95
CA GLU A 104 10.93 16.51 36.78
C GLU A 104 11.41 15.34 35.90
N LEU A 105 11.21 14.08 36.34
CA LEU A 105 11.66 12.88 35.64
C LEU A 105 10.48 11.99 35.21
N ALA A 106 10.59 11.43 34.00
CA ALA A 106 9.74 10.35 33.51
C ALA A 106 10.53 9.04 33.55
N VAL A 107 10.23 8.15 34.49
CA VAL A 107 10.96 6.88 34.67
C VAL A 107 10.16 5.71 34.14
N GLY A 108 10.77 4.92 33.25
CA GLY A 108 10.16 3.74 32.65
C GLY A 108 9.56 4.02 31.26
N THR A 109 9.45 2.96 30.45
CA THR A 109 9.10 3.08 29.03
C THR A 109 7.69 3.64 28.81
N ASN A 110 6.71 3.26 29.63
CA ASN A 110 5.34 3.75 29.49
C ASN A 110 5.19 5.22 29.87
N GLU A 111 5.88 5.65 30.93
CA GLU A 111 5.81 7.05 31.38
C GLU A 111 6.55 7.98 30.41
N VAL A 112 7.72 7.55 29.91
CA VAL A 112 8.41 8.26 28.84
C VAL A 112 7.54 8.39 27.59
N LEU A 113 6.81 7.33 27.22
CA LEU A 113 5.94 7.36 26.05
C LEU A 113 4.78 8.36 26.23
N ARG A 114 4.06 8.29 27.36
CA ARG A 114 2.98 9.24 27.69
C ARG A 114 3.48 10.68 27.75
N ALA A 115 4.67 10.90 28.31
CA ALA A 115 5.26 12.22 28.42
C ALA A 115 5.72 12.77 27.06
N LEU A 116 6.17 11.92 26.12
CA LEU A 116 6.44 12.28 24.73
C LEU A 116 5.17 12.63 23.96
N GLU A 117 4.09 11.86 24.15
CA GLU A 117 2.78 12.15 23.54
C GLU A 117 2.28 13.54 23.94
N ARG A 118 2.47 13.92 25.22
CA ARG A 118 2.16 15.25 25.79
C ARG A 118 3.19 16.34 25.48
N ASP A 119 4.23 16.04 24.70
CA ASP A 119 5.33 16.96 24.36
C ASP A 119 6.07 17.59 25.57
N SER A 120 6.08 16.87 26.69
CA SER A 120 6.57 17.41 27.98
C SER A 120 8.05 17.10 28.25
N LEU A 121 8.75 16.39 27.36
CA LEU A 121 10.14 15.96 27.57
C LEU A 121 11.16 16.78 26.77
N GLY A 122 12.29 17.11 27.41
CA GLY A 122 13.44 17.79 26.80
C GLY A 122 14.59 16.85 26.43
N LEU A 123 14.67 15.66 27.03
CA LEU A 123 15.70 14.65 26.74
C LEU A 123 15.18 13.24 27.05
N VAL A 124 15.51 12.25 26.19
CA VAL A 124 15.13 10.85 26.41
C VAL A 124 16.33 9.90 26.28
N LEU A 125 16.56 9.10 27.32
CA LEU A 125 17.61 8.08 27.38
C LEU A 125 17.00 6.68 27.51
N MET A 126 17.28 5.80 26.55
CA MET A 126 16.80 4.42 26.55
C MET A 126 17.92 3.42 26.83
N CYS A 127 17.63 2.38 27.61
CA CYS A 127 18.59 1.31 27.84
C CYS A 127 18.68 0.36 26.62
N ALA A 128 19.90 0.10 26.15
CA ALA A 128 20.15 -0.77 25.00
C ALA A 128 19.80 -2.25 25.25
N SER A 129 19.65 -2.68 26.51
CA SER A 129 19.24 -4.04 26.89
C SER A 129 17.73 -4.26 26.88
N ALA A 130 16.92 -3.21 26.67
CA ALA A 130 15.48 -3.32 26.58
C ALA A 130 15.06 -4.18 25.36
N ARG A 131 14.43 -5.33 25.59
CA ARG A 131 13.98 -6.27 24.53
C ARG A 131 12.59 -5.92 23.99
N PHE A 132 12.39 -4.67 23.55
CA PHE A 132 11.11 -4.19 22.99
C PHE A 132 11.31 -3.47 21.65
N PRO A 133 11.47 -4.20 20.53
CA PRO A 133 11.80 -3.60 19.23
C PRO A 133 10.74 -2.62 18.71
N ILE A 134 9.46 -2.88 19.00
CA ILE A 134 8.33 -2.04 18.56
C ILE A 134 8.32 -0.73 19.36
N MET A 135 8.37 -0.79 20.69
CA MET A 135 8.35 0.42 21.53
C MET A 135 9.59 1.30 21.32
N SER A 136 10.76 0.69 21.17
CA SER A 136 12.00 1.44 20.90
C SER A 136 11.95 2.19 19.57
N ARG A 137 11.27 1.64 18.55
CA ARG A 137 11.05 2.33 17.27
C ARG A 137 10.04 3.48 17.43
N HIS A 138 8.97 3.26 18.20
CA HIS A 138 7.92 4.25 18.40
C HIS A 138 8.43 5.48 19.18
N VAL A 139 9.21 5.25 20.25
CA VAL A 139 9.88 6.33 21.00
C VAL A 139 10.81 7.15 20.10
N LEU A 140 11.62 6.50 19.25
CA LEU A 140 12.49 7.20 18.30
C LEU A 140 11.71 8.13 17.37
N LEU A 141 10.59 7.66 16.83
CA LEU A 141 9.75 8.45 15.91
C LEU A 141 9.11 9.66 16.62
N LEU A 142 8.61 9.46 17.84
CA LEU A 142 8.05 10.56 18.64
C LEU A 142 9.11 11.58 19.02
N CYS A 143 10.32 11.15 19.38
CA CYS A 143 11.43 12.06 19.66
C CYS A 143 11.78 12.92 18.45
N VAL A 144 11.86 12.34 17.23
CA VAL A 144 12.14 13.13 16.02
C VAL A 144 10.99 14.09 15.71
N SER A 145 9.73 13.64 15.82
CA SER A 145 8.55 14.48 15.56
C SER A 145 8.43 15.68 16.51
N ARG A 146 8.99 15.60 17.72
CA ARG A 146 8.94 16.66 18.75
C ARG A 146 10.29 17.39 18.92
N SER A 147 11.23 17.09 18.02
CA SER A 147 12.67 17.40 18.09
C SER A 147 13.21 17.36 19.51
N VAL A 148 12.98 16.22 20.17
CA VAL A 148 13.51 15.86 21.49
C VAL A 148 14.79 15.05 21.29
N PRO A 149 15.97 15.54 21.75
CA PRO A 149 17.20 14.77 21.77
C PRO A 149 17.00 13.42 22.46
N ALA A 150 17.50 12.34 21.84
CA ALA A 150 17.41 11.03 22.45
C ALA A 150 18.57 10.12 22.10
N ALA A 151 18.86 9.18 23.01
CA ALA A 151 19.94 8.22 22.80
C ALA A 151 19.65 6.85 23.41
N ARG A 152 20.29 5.83 22.82
CA ARG A 152 20.26 4.47 23.36
C ARG A 152 21.60 4.11 23.98
N LEU A 153 21.64 3.96 25.30
CA LEU A 153 22.84 3.77 26.09
C LEU A 153 22.98 2.33 26.59
N ARG A 154 24.19 1.77 26.49
CA ARG A 154 24.51 0.47 27.11
C ARG A 154 24.80 0.68 28.59
N GLY A 155 24.33 -0.22 29.45
CA GLY A 155 24.61 -0.15 30.89
C GLY A 155 23.81 0.90 31.68
N LEU A 156 22.95 1.70 31.01
CA LEU A 156 22.09 2.71 31.65
C LEU A 156 21.39 2.16 32.90
N GLY A 157 20.64 1.07 32.73
CA GLY A 157 19.84 0.50 33.81
C GLY A 157 20.63 -0.10 34.97
N ALA A 158 21.93 -0.39 34.83
CA ALA A 158 22.75 -0.89 35.94
C ALA A 158 23.29 0.25 36.81
N ARG A 159 23.67 1.38 36.18
CA ARG A 159 24.27 2.53 36.88
C ARG A 159 23.22 3.49 37.44
N THR A 160 22.14 3.77 36.70
CA THR A 160 21.11 4.71 37.16
C THR A 160 20.11 4.08 38.13
N ALA A 161 19.85 2.78 38.03
CA ALA A 161 18.90 2.12 38.92
C ALA A 161 19.40 2.09 40.37
N ALA A 162 20.71 1.93 40.58
CA ALA A 162 21.33 2.01 41.90
C ALA A 162 21.18 3.41 42.53
N VAL A 163 21.45 4.47 41.76
CA VAL A 163 21.30 5.87 42.22
C VAL A 163 19.84 6.20 42.51
N LEU A 164 18.90 5.66 41.72
CA LEU A 164 17.48 5.89 41.89
C LEU A 164 16.80 4.91 42.86
N SER A 165 17.53 4.03 43.55
CA SER A 165 16.95 2.96 44.40
C SER A 165 15.87 2.13 43.71
N LEU A 166 16.00 1.88 42.40
CA LEU A 166 15.07 1.09 41.59
C LEU A 166 15.70 -0.25 41.21
N ARG A 167 14.87 -1.27 40.98
CA ARG A 167 15.34 -2.59 40.51
C ARG A 167 15.90 -2.55 39.10
N SER A 168 15.37 -1.68 38.24
CA SER A 168 15.84 -1.48 36.86
C SER A 168 15.26 -0.21 36.25
N VAL A 169 16.03 0.46 35.39
CA VAL A 169 15.57 1.60 34.59
C VAL A 169 15.79 1.32 33.10
N LEU A 170 14.70 1.12 32.35
CA LEU A 170 14.73 0.80 30.92
C LEU A 170 14.63 2.02 30.01
N ALA A 171 14.01 3.10 30.50
CA ALA A 171 13.95 4.39 29.86
C ALA A 171 13.87 5.48 30.92
N LEU A 172 14.47 6.64 30.64
CA LEU A 172 14.49 7.81 31.49
C LEU A 172 14.27 9.04 30.61
N GLY A 173 13.33 9.89 30.99
CA GLY A 173 13.05 11.17 30.34
C GLY A 173 13.20 12.32 31.32
N PHE A 174 13.70 13.46 30.84
CA PHE A 174 13.76 14.71 31.58
C PHE A 174 12.69 15.64 31.04
N ARG A 175 11.89 16.26 31.91
CA ARG A 175 10.87 17.20 31.46
C ARG A 175 11.49 18.51 30.97
N ARG A 176 10.85 19.20 30.02
CA ARG A 176 11.37 20.44 29.43
C ARG A 176 11.54 21.58 30.45
N ASP A 177 10.71 21.57 31.48
CA ASP A 177 10.64 22.53 32.58
C ASP A 177 11.50 22.13 33.80
N CYS A 178 12.41 21.15 33.65
CA CYS A 178 13.27 20.73 34.75
C CYS A 178 14.22 21.85 35.18
N VAL A 179 14.23 22.20 36.47
CA VAL A 179 15.17 23.17 37.04
C VAL A 179 16.36 22.45 37.67
N MET A 180 16.12 21.32 38.35
CA MET A 180 17.16 20.57 39.05
C MET A 180 18.15 19.89 38.09
N PHE A 181 17.69 19.54 36.89
CA PHE A 181 18.49 18.77 35.92
C PHE A 181 18.86 19.59 34.67
N ALA A 182 18.62 20.90 34.65
CA ALA A 182 18.84 21.75 33.48
C ALA A 182 20.28 21.64 32.94
N ASP A 183 21.29 21.78 33.81
CA ASP A 183 22.71 21.71 33.43
C ASP A 183 23.10 20.32 32.93
N THR A 184 22.58 19.28 33.60
CA THR A 184 22.82 17.87 33.19
C THR A 184 22.19 17.60 31.83
N MET A 185 20.96 18.08 31.59
CA MET A 185 20.25 17.92 30.33
C MET A 185 20.96 18.64 29.19
N GLN A 186 21.44 19.86 29.41
CA GLN A 186 22.19 20.64 28.43
C GLN A 186 23.51 19.95 28.08
N ALA A 187 24.30 19.57 29.09
CA ALA A 187 25.58 18.89 28.89
C ALA A 187 25.44 17.57 28.12
N ILE A 188 24.43 16.76 28.45
CA ILE A 188 24.16 15.51 27.73
C ILE A 188 23.72 15.80 26.30
N THR A 189 22.83 16.78 26.07
CA THR A 189 22.30 17.11 24.75
C THR A 189 23.42 17.51 23.77
N THR A 190 24.42 18.28 24.22
CA THR A 190 25.58 18.67 23.40
C THR A 190 26.42 17.48 22.92
N LEU A 191 26.39 16.36 23.65
CA LEU A 191 27.12 15.15 23.31
C LEU A 191 26.34 14.20 22.39
N LEU A 192 25.03 14.40 22.22
CA LEU A 192 24.18 13.51 21.44
C LEU A 192 24.19 13.88 19.94
N PRO A 193 24.29 12.89 19.04
CA PRO A 193 24.09 13.12 17.62
C PRO A 193 22.62 13.42 17.34
N SER A 194 22.36 14.14 16.25
CA SER A 194 21.00 14.37 15.77
C SER A 194 20.29 13.05 15.42
N LEU A 195 19.01 12.98 15.76
CA LEU A 195 18.17 11.86 15.37
C LEU A 195 17.78 12.03 13.90
N CYS A 196 18.13 11.05 13.06
CA CYS A 196 17.76 11.07 11.64
C CYS A 196 16.80 9.92 11.34
N VAL A 197 15.60 10.27 10.91
CA VAL A 197 14.64 9.36 10.32
C VAL A 197 14.45 9.81 8.87
N PRO A 198 14.95 9.06 7.86
CA PRO A 198 15.08 9.55 6.48
C PRO A 198 13.82 10.12 5.81
N TRP A 199 12.63 9.80 6.32
CA TRP A 199 11.33 10.25 5.80
C TRP A 199 10.58 11.21 6.74
N LEU A 200 11.17 11.59 7.87
CA LEU A 200 10.61 12.58 8.78
C LEU A 200 11.52 13.81 8.74
N LEU A 201 11.11 14.83 7.99
CA LEU A 201 11.80 16.11 7.90
C LEU A 201 11.66 16.84 9.25
N ASP A 202 12.76 17.39 9.78
CA ASP A 202 12.73 18.20 11.01
C ASP A 202 12.09 19.55 10.68
N PRO A 203 10.92 19.89 11.26
CA PRO A 203 10.22 21.14 10.95
C PRO A 203 11.03 22.41 11.27
N ARG A 204 12.10 22.29 12.06
CA ARG A 204 12.98 23.41 12.45
C ARG A 204 14.21 23.59 11.55
N ALA A 205 14.48 22.65 10.64
CA ALA A 205 15.61 22.75 9.71
C ALA A 205 15.38 23.76 8.57
N GLU A 206 14.16 24.23 8.35
CA GLU A 206 13.82 25.22 7.31
C GLU A 206 14.11 26.69 7.71
N GLY A 207 14.59 26.95 8.93
CA GLY A 207 14.76 28.31 9.47
C GLY A 207 16.10 29.01 9.20
N ALA A 208 17.02 28.46 8.39
CA ALA A 208 18.39 29.00 8.27
C ALA A 208 18.93 29.10 6.82
N ALA A 209 18.09 29.50 5.87
CA ALA A 209 18.55 29.99 4.57
C ALA A 209 17.88 31.35 4.29
N SER A 210 18.53 32.41 4.75
CA SER A 210 18.19 33.80 4.45
C SER A 210 18.29 34.08 2.95
N LEU A 211 17.18 34.55 2.39
CA LEU A 211 17.05 35.11 1.04
C LEU A 211 17.74 36.48 0.97
N GLU A 212 19.04 36.53 0.67
CA GLU A 212 19.68 37.73 0.12
C GLU A 212 20.84 37.33 -0.81
N GLY A 213 20.76 37.71 -2.09
CA GLY A 213 21.81 37.46 -3.08
C GLY A 213 21.35 37.59 -4.54
N SER A 214 21.25 38.84 -5.00
CA SER A 214 21.44 39.35 -6.38
C SER A 214 21.11 38.44 -7.58
N HIS A 215 20.08 38.86 -8.33
CA HIS A 215 19.90 38.53 -9.74
C HIS A 215 21.10 39.02 -10.58
N GLU A 216 21.97 38.11 -11.00
CA GLU A 216 22.70 38.23 -12.26
C GLU A 216 22.62 36.91 -13.04
N GLY A 217 22.48 37.06 -14.36
CA GLY A 217 21.98 36.03 -15.25
C GLY A 217 22.82 34.76 -15.31
N LEU A 218 22.17 33.63 -15.04
CA LEU A 218 22.55 32.34 -15.57
C LEU A 218 21.32 31.76 -16.26
N ARG A 219 21.37 31.72 -17.60
CA ARG A 219 20.52 30.84 -18.40
C ARG A 219 20.67 29.42 -17.81
N PRO A 220 19.59 28.66 -17.61
CA PRO A 220 19.74 27.26 -17.23
C PRO A 220 20.26 26.50 -18.44
N GLU A 221 21.58 26.35 -18.54
CA GLU A 221 22.14 25.22 -19.27
C GLU A 221 21.68 23.96 -18.56
N GLY A 222 20.83 23.20 -19.25
CA GLY A 222 20.49 21.81 -18.96
C GLY A 222 20.27 21.49 -17.49
N SER A 223 19.04 21.68 -17.00
CA SER A 223 18.55 20.89 -15.87
C SER A 223 18.46 19.42 -16.32
N GLY A 224 19.61 18.76 -16.36
CA GLY A 224 19.69 17.32 -16.46
C GLY A 224 19.15 16.76 -15.15
N LEU A 225 17.83 16.57 -15.10
CA LEU A 225 17.23 15.56 -14.23
C LEU A 225 18.02 14.29 -14.51
N GLN A 226 18.90 13.91 -13.59
CA GLN A 226 19.58 12.63 -13.66
C GLN A 226 18.47 11.59 -13.56
N PRO A 227 18.21 10.79 -14.62
CA PRO A 227 17.24 9.72 -14.50
C PRO A 227 17.79 8.80 -13.41
N THR A 228 17.01 8.55 -12.36
CA THR A 228 17.26 7.37 -11.54
C THR A 228 17.40 6.21 -12.51
N ARG A 229 18.61 5.64 -12.61
CA ARG A 229 18.89 4.52 -13.50
C ARG A 229 17.79 3.49 -13.30
N VAL A 230 16.94 3.34 -14.30
CA VAL A 230 15.96 2.26 -14.35
C VAL A 230 16.75 0.97 -14.23
N LEU A 231 16.75 0.40 -13.03
CA LEU A 231 17.35 -0.89 -12.76
C LEU A 231 16.42 -1.94 -13.35
N ARG A 232 16.61 -2.17 -14.66
CA ARG A 232 16.17 -3.33 -15.44
C ARG A 232 14.67 -3.66 -15.31
N SER A 233 13.93 -3.42 -16.39
CA SER A 233 12.65 -4.10 -16.67
C SER A 233 12.74 -5.57 -16.24
N ILE A 234 11.85 -5.99 -15.35
CA ILE A 234 11.74 -7.38 -14.91
C ILE A 234 11.18 -8.14 -16.12
N PRO A 235 11.96 -9.03 -16.77
CA PRO A 235 11.43 -9.83 -17.85
C PRO A 235 10.33 -10.73 -17.28
N ASN A 236 9.22 -10.84 -18.00
CA ASN A 236 8.15 -11.78 -17.71
C ASN A 236 8.76 -13.18 -17.50
N PRO A 237 8.69 -13.77 -16.29
CA PRO A 237 9.25 -15.09 -16.06
C PRO A 237 8.27 -16.12 -16.63
N SER A 238 8.44 -16.44 -17.92
CA SER A 238 7.91 -17.62 -18.59
C SER A 238 8.49 -18.87 -17.94
N LYS A 239 7.92 -19.27 -16.80
CA LYS A 239 7.99 -20.62 -16.20
C LYS A 239 7.10 -20.65 -14.96
N ALA A 240 5.84 -21.03 -15.16
CA ALA A 240 4.93 -21.32 -14.07
C ALA A 240 5.45 -22.51 -13.25
N ASN A 241 5.72 -22.28 -11.97
CA ASN A 241 6.14 -23.30 -11.01
C ASN A 241 4.94 -23.65 -10.11
N LYS A 242 4.71 -24.94 -9.83
CA LYS A 242 3.53 -25.52 -9.11
C LYS A 242 3.15 -24.83 -7.78
N LYS A 243 4.03 -24.04 -7.17
CA LYS A 243 3.77 -23.24 -5.96
C LYS A 243 2.84 -22.02 -6.16
N LYS A 244 2.47 -21.63 -7.39
CA LYS A 244 1.58 -20.48 -7.66
C LYS A 244 0.07 -20.80 -7.57
N MET A 245 -0.37 -22.05 -7.76
CA MET A 245 -1.82 -22.37 -7.79
C MET A 245 -2.53 -22.16 -6.44
N LYS A 246 -1.88 -22.40 -5.30
CA LYS A 246 -2.45 -22.05 -3.97
C LYS A 246 -2.72 -20.55 -3.78
N LYS A 247 -2.24 -19.67 -4.66
CA LYS A 247 -2.25 -18.21 -4.47
C LYS A 247 -3.33 -17.48 -5.26
N ALA A 248 -3.75 -17.99 -6.42
CA ALA A 248 -4.88 -17.45 -7.18
C ALA A 248 -6.22 -17.60 -6.43
N ASN A 249 -6.35 -18.67 -5.63
CA ASN A 249 -7.57 -18.94 -4.88
C ASN A 249 -7.98 -17.82 -3.90
N LYS A 250 -7.02 -17.11 -3.26
CA LYS A 250 -7.39 -16.09 -2.25
C LYS A 250 -8.21 -14.93 -2.81
N GLU A 251 -7.93 -14.53 -4.05
CA GLU A 251 -8.63 -13.42 -4.69
C GLU A 251 -10.08 -13.80 -5.02
N LEU A 252 -10.31 -15.00 -5.58
CA LEU A 252 -11.66 -15.49 -5.84
C LEU A 252 -12.42 -15.89 -4.58
N CYS A 253 -11.74 -16.34 -3.53
CA CYS A 253 -12.34 -16.46 -2.20
C CYS A 253 -12.84 -15.10 -1.67
N SER A 254 -12.09 -14.02 -1.87
CA SER A 254 -12.54 -12.67 -1.50
C SER A 254 -13.73 -12.22 -2.35
N PHE A 255 -13.71 -12.48 -3.65
CA PHE A 255 -14.86 -12.25 -4.53
C PHE A 255 -16.10 -13.02 -4.07
N ARG A 256 -15.96 -14.32 -3.76
CA ARG A 256 -17.03 -15.17 -3.22
C ARG A 256 -17.61 -14.60 -1.93
N LYS A 257 -16.75 -14.21 -0.98
CA LYS A 257 -17.16 -13.59 0.29
C LYS A 257 -17.89 -12.27 0.10
N ALA A 258 -17.57 -11.52 -0.96
CA ALA A 258 -18.27 -10.28 -1.32
C ALA A 258 -19.61 -10.52 -2.03
N GLY A 259 -20.01 -11.78 -2.26
CA GLY A 259 -21.25 -12.15 -2.95
C GLY A 259 -21.07 -12.63 -4.40
N GLY A 260 -19.82 -12.68 -4.88
CA GLY A 260 -19.49 -13.14 -6.23
C GLY A 260 -19.85 -14.61 -6.47
N GLY A 261 -20.47 -14.89 -7.62
CA GLY A 261 -20.93 -16.23 -7.97
C GLY A 261 -20.20 -16.88 -9.14
N THR A 262 -19.85 -16.11 -10.16
CA THR A 262 -19.34 -16.62 -11.43
C THR A 262 -18.34 -15.66 -12.04
N VAL A 263 -17.30 -16.19 -12.67
CA VAL A 263 -16.30 -15.46 -13.44
C VAL A 263 -16.20 -16.09 -14.83
N VAL A 264 -16.17 -15.25 -15.84
CA VAL A 264 -15.79 -15.64 -17.20
C VAL A 264 -14.30 -15.37 -17.36
N GLU A 265 -13.55 -16.39 -17.76
CA GLU A 265 -12.10 -16.33 -17.92
C GLU A 265 -11.76 -16.40 -19.41
N ASN A 266 -11.26 -15.28 -19.93
CA ASN A 266 -11.13 -15.02 -21.36
C ASN A 266 -9.77 -15.44 -21.93
N SER A 267 -8.84 -15.97 -21.13
CA SER A 267 -7.56 -16.44 -21.65
C SER A 267 -7.76 -17.53 -22.72
N SER A 268 -7.56 -17.15 -23.98
CA SER A 268 -7.76 -17.99 -25.17
C SER A 268 -6.42 -18.47 -25.74
N ILE A 269 -6.41 -19.02 -26.96
CA ILE A 269 -5.19 -19.49 -27.62
C ILE A 269 -4.27 -18.29 -27.89
N GLY A 270 -2.99 -18.45 -27.51
CA GLY A 270 -2.00 -17.37 -27.50
C GLY A 270 -1.70 -16.85 -26.08
N LEU A 271 -2.66 -16.92 -25.16
CA LEU A 271 -2.54 -16.40 -23.79
C LEU A 271 -2.15 -17.44 -22.73
N HIS A 272 -1.70 -18.63 -23.16
CA HIS A 272 -1.26 -19.71 -22.28
C HIS A 272 -2.32 -20.16 -21.25
N ARG A 273 -3.58 -20.28 -21.69
CA ARG A 273 -4.70 -20.78 -20.87
C ARG A 273 -4.39 -22.11 -20.18
N ASN A 274 -5.02 -22.35 -19.03
CA ASN A 274 -4.84 -23.60 -18.27
C ASN A 274 -6.15 -24.06 -17.62
N VAL A 275 -6.96 -24.81 -18.38
CA VAL A 275 -8.29 -25.26 -17.94
C VAL A 275 -8.28 -26.13 -16.69
N LYS A 276 -7.23 -26.93 -16.46
CA LYS A 276 -7.09 -27.72 -15.22
C LYS A 276 -6.86 -26.83 -14.00
N ALA A 277 -6.07 -25.76 -14.16
CA ALA A 277 -5.88 -24.79 -13.09
C ALA A 277 -7.19 -24.03 -12.82
N LEU A 278 -7.93 -23.64 -13.84
CA LEU A 278 -9.24 -22.99 -13.69
C LEU A 278 -10.25 -23.87 -12.95
N GLN A 279 -10.32 -25.17 -13.29
CA GLN A 279 -11.16 -26.13 -12.57
C GLN A 279 -10.77 -26.21 -11.09
N GLN A 280 -9.47 -26.34 -10.79
CA GLN A 280 -9.01 -26.39 -9.40
C GLN A 280 -9.35 -25.09 -8.64
N ILE A 281 -9.17 -23.94 -9.28
CA ILE A 281 -9.49 -22.63 -8.71
C ILE A 281 -11.00 -22.52 -8.43
N SER A 282 -11.84 -23.00 -9.34
CA SER A 282 -13.30 -23.02 -9.15
C SER A 282 -13.67 -23.88 -7.93
N LEU A 283 -13.14 -25.11 -7.86
CA LEU A 283 -13.38 -26.03 -6.74
C LEU A 283 -12.89 -25.45 -5.40
N ASP A 284 -11.69 -24.86 -5.38
CA ASP A 284 -11.10 -24.36 -4.14
C ASP A 284 -11.74 -23.06 -3.62
N SER A 285 -12.35 -22.26 -4.50
CA SER A 285 -12.97 -20.97 -4.16
C SER A 285 -14.49 -21.03 -3.98
N GLY A 286 -15.14 -22.04 -4.57
CA GLY A 286 -16.60 -22.12 -4.67
C GLY A 286 -17.20 -21.10 -5.64
N VAL A 287 -16.41 -20.52 -6.55
CA VAL A 287 -16.84 -19.63 -7.63
C VAL A 287 -16.93 -20.44 -8.93
N ASN A 288 -18.01 -20.27 -9.70
CA ASN A 288 -18.10 -20.89 -11.02
C ASN A 288 -17.12 -20.20 -11.97
N VAL A 289 -16.32 -20.96 -12.71
CA VAL A 289 -15.40 -20.42 -13.71
C VAL A 289 -15.80 -20.94 -15.09
N ILE A 290 -16.16 -20.02 -15.98
CA ILE A 290 -16.49 -20.31 -17.38
C ILE A 290 -15.28 -19.93 -18.22
N CYS A 291 -14.60 -20.89 -18.83
CA CYS A 291 -13.44 -20.62 -19.69
C CYS A 291 -13.86 -20.41 -21.16
N GLY A 292 -13.11 -19.58 -21.87
CA GLY A 292 -13.31 -19.31 -23.29
C GLY A 292 -12.41 -20.11 -24.24
N THR A 293 -12.91 -20.27 -25.48
CA THR A 293 -12.12 -20.69 -26.65
C THR A 293 -11.91 -19.51 -27.60
N GLY A 294 -10.98 -19.61 -28.54
CA GLY A 294 -10.73 -18.56 -29.53
C GLY A 294 -9.25 -18.23 -29.65
N PHE A 295 -8.94 -17.17 -30.38
CA PHE A 295 -7.58 -16.74 -30.66
C PHE A 295 -7.46 -15.24 -30.35
N TYR A 296 -6.34 -14.87 -29.72
CA TYR A 296 -6.08 -13.49 -29.33
C TYR A 296 -5.65 -12.63 -30.52
N VAL A 297 -4.88 -11.55 -30.31
CA VAL A 297 -4.43 -10.67 -31.41
C VAL A 297 -3.34 -11.34 -32.26
N ASP A 298 -3.15 -10.85 -33.49
CA ASP A 298 -2.23 -11.45 -34.49
C ASP A 298 -0.78 -11.61 -33.99
N SER A 299 -0.32 -10.74 -33.10
CA SER A 299 1.03 -10.83 -32.52
C SER A 299 1.22 -12.05 -31.59
N PHE A 300 0.12 -12.66 -31.14
CA PHE A 300 0.10 -13.90 -30.35
C PHE A 300 -0.27 -15.14 -31.17
N HIS A 301 -0.60 -14.98 -32.46
CA HIS A 301 -0.87 -16.11 -33.35
C HIS A 301 0.43 -16.85 -33.70
N SER A 302 0.42 -18.17 -33.52
CA SER A 302 1.51 -19.02 -33.97
C SER A 302 1.56 -19.10 -35.51
N LYS A 303 2.65 -19.60 -36.08
CA LYS A 303 2.74 -19.80 -37.54
C LYS A 303 1.63 -20.74 -38.04
N GLU A 304 1.33 -21.77 -37.26
CA GLU A 304 0.27 -22.73 -37.53
C GLU A 304 -1.09 -22.03 -37.55
N THR A 305 -1.38 -21.20 -36.54
CA THR A 305 -2.62 -20.42 -36.47
C THR A 305 -2.78 -19.51 -37.69
N LYS A 306 -1.71 -18.80 -38.09
CA LYS A 306 -1.74 -17.92 -39.26
C LYS A 306 -1.99 -18.67 -40.57
N SER A 307 -1.59 -19.94 -40.64
CA SER A 307 -1.79 -20.80 -41.82
C SER A 307 -3.15 -21.51 -41.86
N MET A 308 -3.92 -21.51 -40.76
CA MET A 308 -5.22 -22.17 -40.71
C MET A 308 -6.25 -21.47 -41.60
N SER A 309 -7.09 -22.28 -42.26
CA SER A 309 -8.30 -21.79 -42.92
C SER A 309 -9.36 -21.40 -41.90
N GLU A 310 -10.39 -20.67 -42.35
CA GLU A 310 -11.53 -20.29 -41.52
C GLU A 310 -12.23 -21.51 -40.91
N GLU A 311 -12.40 -22.58 -41.70
CA GLU A 311 -13.03 -23.83 -41.28
C GLU A 311 -12.20 -24.55 -40.21
N GLN A 312 -10.87 -24.53 -40.35
CA GLN A 312 -9.97 -25.11 -39.35
C GLN A 312 -10.01 -24.34 -38.03
N LEU A 313 -10.07 -23.01 -38.09
CA LEU A 313 -10.22 -22.16 -36.90
C LEU A 313 -11.58 -22.42 -36.21
N ALA A 314 -12.65 -22.49 -37.00
CA ALA A 314 -13.99 -22.78 -36.50
C ALA A 314 -14.06 -24.16 -35.85
N GLU A 315 -13.45 -25.16 -36.46
CA GLU A 315 -13.39 -26.53 -35.94
C GLU A 315 -12.67 -26.61 -34.59
N VAL A 316 -11.57 -25.86 -34.39
CA VAL A 316 -10.90 -25.78 -33.09
C VAL A 316 -11.84 -25.24 -32.02
N MET A 317 -12.53 -24.13 -32.29
CA MET A 317 -13.47 -23.53 -31.33
C MET A 317 -14.66 -24.44 -31.06
N ARG A 318 -15.26 -25.04 -32.09
CA ARG A 318 -16.40 -25.97 -31.97
C ARG A 318 -16.03 -27.17 -31.10
N ARG A 319 -14.90 -27.81 -31.36
CA ARG A 319 -14.44 -28.96 -30.58
C ARG A 319 -14.24 -28.63 -29.11
N GLU A 320 -13.70 -27.46 -28.80
CA GLU A 320 -13.47 -27.04 -27.41
C GLU A 320 -14.76 -26.72 -26.65
N LEU A 321 -15.79 -26.28 -27.36
CA LEU A 321 -17.14 -26.08 -26.80
C LEU A 321 -17.88 -27.40 -26.61
N GLU A 322 -17.75 -28.35 -27.52
CA GLU A 322 -18.57 -29.58 -27.53
C GLU A 322 -17.90 -30.77 -26.82
N GLU A 323 -16.60 -30.96 -27.02
CA GLU A 323 -15.83 -32.13 -26.57
C GLU A 323 -14.87 -31.79 -25.43
N GLY A 324 -14.21 -30.63 -25.52
CA GLY A 324 -13.35 -30.09 -24.47
C GLY A 324 -11.92 -29.76 -24.91
N VAL A 325 -11.18 -29.17 -23.99
CA VAL A 325 -9.85 -28.58 -24.23
C VAL A 325 -8.76 -29.55 -23.81
N ASP A 326 -7.69 -29.64 -24.61
CA ASP A 326 -6.43 -30.36 -24.31
C ASP A 326 -6.61 -31.81 -23.80
N GLY A 327 -7.62 -32.53 -24.31
CA GLY A 327 -7.93 -33.91 -23.90
C GLY A 327 -8.39 -34.05 -22.45
N THR A 328 -8.83 -32.95 -21.82
CA THR A 328 -9.24 -32.94 -20.40
C THR A 328 -10.71 -33.25 -20.17
N GLY A 329 -11.53 -33.18 -21.23
CA GLY A 329 -13.00 -33.22 -21.14
C GLY A 329 -13.63 -31.96 -20.53
N ILE A 330 -12.83 -30.96 -20.15
CA ILE A 330 -13.33 -29.65 -19.69
C ILE A 330 -13.69 -28.83 -20.93
N ARG A 331 -14.94 -28.42 -21.02
CA ARG A 331 -15.48 -27.66 -22.15
C ARG A 331 -15.45 -26.17 -21.89
N CYS A 332 -15.20 -25.41 -22.95
CA CYS A 332 -15.39 -23.96 -22.92
C CYS A 332 -16.89 -23.64 -22.91
N GLY A 333 -17.25 -22.48 -22.34
CA GLY A 333 -18.64 -21.99 -22.31
C GLY A 333 -18.91 -20.80 -23.22
N ILE A 334 -17.86 -20.15 -23.74
CA ILE A 334 -17.96 -18.99 -24.61
C ILE A 334 -16.87 -19.02 -25.70
N ILE A 335 -17.07 -18.26 -26.76
CA ILE A 335 -16.03 -17.88 -27.72
C ILE A 335 -15.45 -16.54 -27.29
N GLY A 336 -14.26 -16.55 -26.72
CA GLY A 336 -13.44 -15.38 -26.55
C GLY A 336 -12.38 -15.50 -25.44
N GLU A 337 -11.61 -14.44 -25.20
CA GLU A 337 -11.64 -13.22 -25.99
C GLU A 337 -11.07 -13.43 -27.40
N ILE A 338 -11.80 -12.97 -28.42
CA ILE A 338 -11.28 -12.86 -29.77
C ILE A 338 -10.50 -11.56 -29.87
N GLY A 339 -9.19 -11.65 -30.14
CA GLY A 339 -8.34 -10.46 -30.21
C GLY A 339 -8.37 -9.82 -31.58
N CYS A 340 -8.55 -8.49 -31.61
CA CYS A 340 -8.44 -7.69 -32.81
C CYS A 340 -7.47 -6.54 -32.60
N SER A 341 -6.46 -6.43 -33.46
CA SER A 341 -5.56 -5.28 -33.51
C SER A 341 -6.17 -4.11 -34.28
N TRP A 342 -5.45 -2.98 -34.33
CA TRP A 342 -5.79 -1.88 -35.23
C TRP A 342 -4.55 -1.42 -36.02
N PRO A 343 -4.63 -1.36 -37.37
CA PRO A 343 -5.70 -1.89 -38.22
C PRO A 343 -5.85 -3.42 -38.07
N ILE A 344 -7.06 -3.95 -38.26
CA ILE A 344 -7.30 -5.39 -38.16
C ILE A 344 -6.55 -6.14 -39.27
N THR A 345 -5.91 -7.25 -38.91
CA THR A 345 -5.14 -8.08 -39.84
C THR A 345 -6.01 -9.13 -40.55
N GLU A 346 -5.52 -9.68 -41.66
CA GLU A 346 -6.21 -10.78 -42.37
C GLU A 346 -6.40 -12.03 -41.49
N SER A 347 -5.43 -12.32 -40.60
CA SER A 347 -5.54 -13.46 -39.69
C SER A 347 -6.66 -13.25 -38.67
N GLU A 348 -6.78 -12.04 -38.12
CA GLU A 348 -7.85 -11.70 -37.15
C GLU A 348 -9.22 -11.65 -37.83
N VAL A 349 -9.30 -11.18 -39.08
CA VAL A 349 -10.53 -11.26 -39.88
C VAL A 349 -10.97 -12.71 -40.05
N ARG A 350 -10.07 -13.64 -40.42
CA ARG A 350 -10.41 -15.08 -40.51
C ARG A 350 -10.91 -15.64 -39.17
N VAL A 351 -10.28 -15.26 -38.06
CA VAL A 351 -10.71 -15.68 -36.71
C VAL A 351 -12.12 -15.16 -36.38
N LEU A 352 -12.43 -13.89 -36.68
CA LEU A 352 -13.77 -13.33 -36.45
C LEU A 352 -14.85 -14.06 -37.25
N ARG A 353 -14.59 -14.35 -38.54
CA ARG A 353 -15.54 -15.09 -39.39
C ARG A 353 -15.75 -16.52 -38.90
N ALA A 354 -14.68 -17.18 -38.51
CA ALA A 354 -14.75 -18.51 -37.89
C ALA A 354 -15.56 -18.48 -36.59
N ALA A 355 -15.37 -17.46 -35.74
CA ALA A 355 -16.13 -17.29 -34.51
C ALA A 355 -17.62 -17.09 -34.78
N ALA A 356 -17.98 -16.25 -35.76
CA ALA A 356 -19.35 -16.04 -36.21
C ALA A 356 -19.99 -17.35 -36.72
N THR A 357 -19.26 -18.14 -37.51
CA THR A 357 -19.73 -19.45 -38.01
C THR A 357 -20.07 -20.42 -36.88
N VAL A 358 -19.21 -20.52 -35.87
CA VAL A 358 -19.45 -21.39 -34.71
C VAL A 358 -20.62 -20.84 -33.87
N GLN A 359 -20.72 -19.53 -33.72
CA GLN A 359 -21.83 -18.90 -33.01
C GLN A 359 -23.17 -19.14 -33.69
N ALA A 360 -23.25 -19.01 -35.01
CA ALA A 360 -24.47 -19.24 -35.77
C ALA A 360 -24.97 -20.68 -35.66
N SER A 361 -24.06 -21.66 -35.54
CA SER A 361 -24.42 -23.07 -35.39
C SER A 361 -24.77 -23.46 -33.95
N LEU A 362 -24.00 -23.00 -32.96
CA LEU A 362 -24.14 -23.41 -31.57
C LEU A 362 -24.93 -22.42 -30.70
N HIS A 363 -25.27 -21.25 -31.24
CA HIS A 363 -25.90 -20.13 -30.54
C HIS A 363 -25.12 -19.67 -29.30
N CYS A 364 -23.81 -19.94 -29.25
CA CYS A 364 -22.98 -19.67 -28.09
C CYS A 364 -22.65 -18.17 -27.95
N PRO A 365 -22.14 -17.72 -26.78
CA PRO A 365 -21.80 -16.32 -26.58
C PRO A 365 -20.42 -15.98 -27.18
N ILE A 366 -20.29 -14.81 -27.81
CA ILE A 366 -19.01 -14.23 -28.27
C ILE A 366 -18.61 -13.07 -27.35
N ILE A 367 -17.31 -12.92 -27.07
CA ILE A 367 -16.69 -11.71 -26.49
C ILE A 367 -15.43 -11.33 -27.28
N VAL A 368 -15.30 -10.05 -27.63
CA VAL A 368 -14.25 -9.53 -28.52
C VAL A 368 -13.46 -8.42 -27.88
N HIS A 369 -12.14 -8.50 -27.99
CA HIS A 369 -11.18 -7.47 -27.63
C HIS A 369 -10.90 -6.57 -28.83
N PRO A 370 -11.36 -5.32 -28.82
CA PRO A 370 -11.10 -4.41 -29.91
C PRO A 370 -9.71 -3.78 -29.81
N GLY A 371 -9.21 -3.37 -30.98
CA GLY A 371 -8.11 -2.44 -31.11
C GLY A 371 -8.44 -1.11 -30.43
N ARG A 372 -7.43 -0.27 -30.22
CA ARG A 372 -7.55 0.95 -29.40
C ARG A 372 -8.08 2.18 -30.14
N HIS A 373 -8.36 2.03 -31.44
CA HIS A 373 -8.92 3.09 -32.26
C HIS A 373 -10.44 3.07 -32.16
N HIS A 374 -11.07 4.26 -32.18
CA HIS A 374 -12.52 4.39 -32.01
C HIS A 374 -13.33 3.70 -33.13
N ASP A 375 -12.75 3.54 -34.33
CA ASP A 375 -13.38 2.79 -35.43
C ASP A 375 -13.28 1.26 -35.29
N ALA A 376 -12.41 0.74 -34.42
CA ALA A 376 -12.17 -0.70 -34.30
C ALA A 376 -13.44 -1.48 -33.89
N PRO A 377 -14.21 -1.06 -32.86
CA PRO A 377 -15.47 -1.71 -32.51
C PRO A 377 -16.47 -1.76 -33.68
N PHE A 378 -16.61 -0.67 -34.44
CA PHE A 378 -17.53 -0.59 -35.58
C PHE A 378 -17.14 -1.54 -36.70
N GLN A 379 -15.84 -1.60 -37.04
CA GLN A 379 -15.35 -2.52 -38.06
C GLN A 379 -15.57 -3.99 -37.66
N ILE A 380 -15.32 -4.33 -36.39
CA ILE A 380 -15.51 -5.68 -35.87
C ILE A 380 -16.98 -6.09 -35.92
N VAL A 381 -17.89 -5.25 -35.43
CA VAL A 381 -19.34 -5.53 -35.46
C VAL A 381 -19.83 -5.75 -36.89
N ARG A 382 -19.39 -4.90 -37.83
CA ARG A 382 -19.70 -5.06 -39.25
C ARG A 382 -19.25 -6.43 -39.77
N LEU A 383 -18.01 -6.83 -39.50
CA LEU A 383 -17.47 -8.11 -39.97
C LEU A 383 -18.22 -9.30 -39.37
N LEU A 384 -18.55 -9.25 -38.08
CA LEU A 384 -19.33 -10.29 -37.41
C LEU A 384 -20.74 -10.40 -38.03
N GLN A 385 -21.42 -9.27 -38.21
CA GLN A 385 -22.75 -9.23 -38.81
C GLN A 385 -22.77 -9.72 -40.26
N GLU A 386 -21.81 -9.28 -41.09
CA GLU A 386 -21.62 -9.79 -42.46
C GLU A 386 -21.36 -11.30 -42.50
N SER A 387 -20.84 -11.88 -41.40
CA SER A 387 -20.55 -13.30 -41.26
C SER A 387 -21.69 -14.09 -40.58
N GLY A 388 -22.83 -13.45 -40.32
CA GLY A 388 -24.02 -14.09 -39.74
C GLY A 388 -23.99 -14.25 -38.21
N ALA A 389 -23.11 -13.54 -37.50
CA ALA A 389 -23.12 -13.53 -36.04
C ALA A 389 -24.39 -12.88 -35.47
N ASP A 390 -24.89 -13.40 -34.35
CA ASP A 390 -25.91 -12.73 -33.55
C ASP A 390 -25.25 -11.70 -32.61
N LEU A 391 -25.47 -10.42 -32.92
CA LEU A 391 -24.94 -9.31 -32.13
C LEU A 391 -25.54 -9.27 -30.72
N HIS A 392 -26.78 -9.72 -30.51
CA HIS A 392 -27.38 -9.81 -29.17
C HIS A 392 -26.75 -10.91 -28.30
N LYS A 393 -25.89 -11.75 -28.89
CA LYS A 393 -25.03 -12.73 -28.21
C LYS A 393 -23.55 -12.38 -28.25
N THR A 394 -23.22 -11.14 -28.63
CA THR A 394 -21.86 -10.65 -28.77
C THR A 394 -21.58 -9.54 -27.74
N VAL A 395 -20.43 -9.63 -27.09
CA VAL A 395 -19.89 -8.59 -26.20
C VAL A 395 -18.73 -7.89 -26.87
N MET A 396 -18.77 -6.56 -26.85
CA MET A 396 -17.63 -5.73 -27.16
C MET A 396 -16.95 -5.29 -25.86
N SER A 397 -15.74 -5.80 -25.63
CA SER A 397 -14.89 -5.44 -24.49
C SER A 397 -14.30 -4.04 -24.63
N HIS A 398 -13.81 -3.49 -23.52
CA HIS A 398 -12.99 -2.28 -23.48
C HIS A 398 -13.63 -1.00 -24.06
N ILE A 399 -14.96 -0.92 -24.07
CA ILE A 399 -15.69 0.27 -24.55
C ILE A 399 -15.27 1.51 -23.76
N ASP A 400 -15.04 1.32 -22.46
CA ASP A 400 -14.65 2.34 -21.50
C ASP A 400 -13.27 2.98 -21.74
N ARG A 401 -12.43 2.40 -22.61
CA ARG A 401 -11.15 3.00 -23.05
C ARG A 401 -11.09 3.30 -24.55
N THR A 402 -12.21 3.22 -25.27
CA THR A 402 -12.21 3.30 -26.75
C THR A 402 -13.26 4.26 -27.29
N LEU A 403 -14.47 4.30 -26.72
CA LEU A 403 -15.54 5.21 -27.15
C LEU A 403 -15.86 6.23 -26.05
N PHE A 404 -15.24 7.40 -26.11
CA PHE A 404 -15.41 8.46 -25.09
C PHE A 404 -16.55 9.43 -25.42
N GLU A 405 -16.75 9.70 -26.71
CA GLU A 405 -17.75 10.67 -27.16
C GLU A 405 -19.15 10.09 -27.07
N LYS A 406 -20.05 10.80 -26.38
CA LYS A 406 -21.43 10.34 -26.14
C LYS A 406 -22.14 9.91 -27.43
N ASN A 407 -22.09 10.74 -28.48
CA ASN A 407 -22.82 10.46 -29.71
C ASN A 407 -22.32 9.19 -30.41
N GLN A 408 -21.00 9.01 -30.45
CA GLN A 408 -20.39 7.83 -31.05
C GLN A 408 -20.70 6.56 -30.24
N LEU A 409 -20.66 6.65 -28.92
CA LEU A 409 -21.03 5.55 -28.04
C LEU A 409 -22.51 5.15 -28.22
N LEU A 410 -23.42 6.11 -28.33
CA LEU A 410 -24.84 5.84 -28.59
C LEU A 410 -25.10 5.30 -29.99
N GLU A 411 -24.35 5.76 -31.00
CA GLU A 411 -24.40 5.19 -32.35
C GLU A 411 -23.96 3.72 -32.33
N PHE A 412 -22.86 3.41 -31.65
CA PHE A 412 -22.38 2.05 -31.50
C PHE A 412 -23.38 1.17 -30.75
N ALA A 413 -23.98 1.66 -29.66
CA ALA A 413 -24.98 0.93 -28.87
C ALA A 413 -26.22 0.52 -29.69
N LYS A 414 -26.59 1.28 -30.73
CA LYS A 414 -27.71 0.93 -31.63
C LYS A 414 -27.45 -0.33 -32.46
N LEU A 415 -26.19 -0.76 -32.58
CA LEU A 415 -25.83 -1.99 -33.28
C LEU A 415 -26.22 -3.26 -32.49
N GLY A 416 -26.57 -3.13 -31.20
CA GLY A 416 -27.26 -4.18 -30.43
C GLY A 416 -26.37 -5.20 -29.73
N CYS A 417 -25.05 -5.03 -29.76
CA CYS A 417 -24.11 -5.82 -28.96
C CYS A 417 -24.01 -5.32 -27.51
N TYR A 418 -23.60 -6.19 -26.59
CA TYR A 418 -23.32 -5.77 -25.22
C TYR A 418 -22.09 -4.86 -25.18
N LEU A 419 -22.19 -3.79 -24.40
CA LEU A 419 -21.13 -2.85 -24.07
C LEU A 419 -20.51 -3.25 -22.73
N GLU A 420 -19.27 -3.71 -22.76
CA GLU A 420 -18.59 -4.12 -21.54
C GLU A 420 -17.66 -3.02 -21.02
N TYR A 421 -17.94 -2.60 -19.78
CA TYR A 421 -17.07 -1.75 -18.97
C TYR A 421 -16.21 -2.67 -18.10
N ASP A 422 -15.13 -3.17 -18.67
CA ASP A 422 -14.28 -4.20 -18.06
C ASP A 422 -13.01 -3.65 -17.40
N LEU A 423 -12.76 -2.34 -17.36
CA LEU A 423 -11.52 -1.81 -16.76
C LEU A 423 -11.72 -1.18 -15.38
N PHE A 424 -12.74 -1.58 -14.62
CA PHE A 424 -12.91 -1.09 -13.25
C PHE A 424 -11.67 -1.36 -12.38
N GLY A 425 -11.24 -0.32 -11.66
CA GLY A 425 -10.03 -0.30 -10.84
C GLY A 425 -8.73 -0.07 -11.61
N LEU A 426 -8.74 0.00 -12.94
CA LEU A 426 -7.58 0.37 -13.76
C LEU A 426 -7.56 1.89 -13.96
N GLU A 427 -6.90 2.57 -13.03
CA GLU A 427 -6.67 4.01 -13.07
C GLU A 427 -5.16 4.24 -13.18
N ILE A 428 -4.70 4.62 -14.37
CA ILE A 428 -3.29 4.83 -14.66
C ILE A 428 -3.10 6.19 -15.31
N LEU A 429 -2.07 6.91 -14.86
CA LEU A 429 -1.75 8.25 -15.37
C LEU A 429 -1.30 8.20 -16.83
N ASP A 430 -0.43 7.23 -17.15
CA ASP A 430 0.14 7.08 -18.49
C ASP A 430 -0.26 5.71 -19.04
N TYR A 431 -1.16 5.71 -20.02
CA TYR A 431 -1.60 4.49 -20.67
C TYR A 431 -0.62 4.09 -21.77
N GLU A 432 0.39 3.30 -21.41
CA GLU A 432 1.48 2.88 -22.30
C GLU A 432 1.01 2.27 -23.64
N LEU A 433 -0.21 1.73 -23.69
CA LEU A 433 -0.76 1.09 -24.89
C LEU A 433 -1.48 2.09 -25.81
N ASN A 434 -1.84 3.28 -25.33
CA ASN A 434 -2.32 4.41 -26.14
C ASN A 434 -2.09 5.73 -25.38
N LEU A 435 -0.96 6.39 -25.67
CA LEU A 435 -0.52 7.62 -25.00
C LEU A 435 -1.43 8.83 -25.26
N ASN A 436 -2.35 8.74 -26.23
CA ASN A 436 -3.27 9.84 -26.57
C ASN A 436 -4.60 9.76 -25.79
N VAL A 437 -4.73 8.79 -24.87
CA VAL A 437 -5.95 8.53 -24.14
C VAL A 437 -5.68 8.65 -22.64
N ASP A 438 -6.45 9.53 -22.01
CA ASP A 438 -6.57 9.57 -20.56
C ASP A 438 -7.47 8.42 -20.13
N MET A 439 -6.91 7.46 -19.39
CA MET A 439 -7.68 6.33 -18.89
C MET A 439 -8.73 6.81 -17.90
N PRO A 440 -10.02 6.52 -18.13
CA PRO A 440 -11.05 6.96 -17.20
C PRO A 440 -10.83 6.37 -15.82
N CYS A 441 -11.12 7.16 -14.78
CA CYS A 441 -11.25 6.63 -13.43
C CYS A 441 -12.60 5.93 -13.25
N ASP A 442 -12.76 5.18 -12.17
CA ASP A 442 -14.02 4.46 -11.89
C ASP A 442 -15.20 5.41 -11.71
N SER A 443 -14.94 6.63 -11.22
CA SER A 443 -15.95 7.67 -11.14
C SER A 443 -16.43 8.13 -12.51
N GLU A 444 -15.59 8.10 -13.55
CA GLU A 444 -15.96 8.43 -14.92
C GLU A 444 -16.70 7.29 -15.58
N ARG A 445 -16.25 6.04 -15.39
CA ARG A 445 -16.98 4.84 -15.83
C ARG A 445 -18.42 4.83 -15.29
N ILE A 446 -18.60 5.10 -14.00
CA ILE A 446 -19.95 5.18 -13.41
C ILE A 446 -20.77 6.30 -14.04
N ARG A 447 -20.18 7.47 -14.34
CA ARG A 447 -20.90 8.58 -15.01
C ARG A 447 -21.34 8.18 -16.42
N SER A 448 -20.46 7.52 -17.16
CA SER A 448 -20.75 7.02 -18.52
C SER A 448 -21.88 5.99 -18.49
N ILE A 449 -21.83 5.04 -17.54
CA ILE A 449 -22.92 4.08 -17.31
C ILE A 449 -24.24 4.79 -16.97
N GLN A 450 -24.24 5.78 -16.07
CA GLN A 450 -25.46 6.53 -15.73
C GLN A 450 -26.08 7.20 -16.96
N MET A 451 -25.27 7.79 -17.83
CA MET A 451 -25.73 8.35 -19.09
C MET A 451 -26.39 7.29 -19.98
N LEU A 452 -25.80 6.09 -20.10
CA LEU A 452 -26.41 5.00 -20.87
C LEU A 452 -27.71 4.48 -20.23
N LEU A 453 -27.84 4.53 -18.91
CA LEU A 453 -29.09 4.20 -18.22
C LEU A 453 -30.20 5.21 -18.54
N GLU A 454 -29.88 6.51 -18.58
CA GLU A 454 -30.82 7.57 -18.96
C GLU A 454 -31.33 7.41 -20.41
N GLU A 455 -30.49 6.86 -21.29
CA GLU A 455 -30.83 6.54 -22.68
C GLU A 455 -31.53 5.17 -22.83
N GLY A 456 -31.83 4.48 -21.73
CA GLY A 456 -32.57 3.21 -21.73
C GLY A 456 -31.76 1.98 -22.14
N LEU A 457 -30.42 2.04 -22.11
CA LEU A 457 -29.53 0.99 -22.62
C LEU A 457 -29.08 -0.03 -21.56
N VAL A 458 -29.75 -0.07 -20.40
CA VAL A 458 -29.37 -0.93 -19.26
C VAL A 458 -29.22 -2.41 -19.63
N ASP A 459 -30.01 -2.90 -20.57
CA ASP A 459 -30.03 -4.32 -20.98
C ASP A 459 -28.82 -4.73 -21.82
N GLN A 460 -28.00 -3.77 -22.25
CA GLN A 460 -26.79 -4.01 -23.05
C GLN A 460 -25.50 -3.83 -22.22
N LEU A 461 -25.58 -3.50 -20.93
CA LEU A 461 -24.39 -3.17 -20.14
C LEU A 461 -23.84 -4.39 -19.39
N LEU A 462 -22.53 -4.59 -19.47
CA LEU A 462 -21.75 -5.55 -18.67
C LEU A 462 -20.61 -4.84 -17.95
N MET A 463 -20.14 -5.43 -16.85
CA MET A 463 -19.08 -4.86 -16.02
C MET A 463 -18.08 -5.93 -15.59
N SER A 464 -16.79 -5.60 -15.65
CA SER A 464 -15.71 -6.49 -15.22
C SER A 464 -14.47 -5.70 -14.80
N HIS A 465 -13.36 -6.41 -14.55
CA HIS A 465 -12.07 -5.83 -14.16
C HIS A 465 -10.95 -6.07 -15.17
N ASP A 466 -11.04 -7.10 -16.03
CA ASP A 466 -9.93 -7.48 -16.91
C ASP A 466 -8.58 -7.61 -16.17
N ILE A 467 -8.58 -8.33 -15.04
CA ILE A 467 -7.36 -8.52 -14.24
C ILE A 467 -6.40 -9.46 -14.99
N PHE A 468 -5.46 -8.87 -15.71
CA PHE A 468 -4.40 -9.59 -16.45
C PHE A 468 -3.01 -9.51 -15.79
N SER A 469 -2.82 -8.70 -14.73
CA SER A 469 -1.50 -8.41 -14.16
C SER A 469 -1.46 -8.47 -12.62
N TRP A 470 -0.29 -8.85 -12.08
CA TRP A 470 -0.12 -9.14 -10.65
C TRP A 470 -0.36 -7.94 -9.74
N HIS A 471 0.04 -6.74 -10.15
CA HIS A 471 -0.08 -5.52 -9.34
C HIS A 471 -1.55 -5.13 -9.11
N ARG A 472 -2.48 -5.65 -9.93
CA ARG A 472 -3.92 -5.41 -9.78
C ARG A 472 -4.59 -6.32 -8.74
N LEU A 473 -3.91 -7.36 -8.27
CA LEU A 473 -4.43 -8.24 -7.22
C LEU A 473 -4.30 -7.59 -5.83
N SER A 474 -5.28 -7.82 -4.96
CA SER A 474 -5.31 -7.26 -3.60
C SER A 474 -4.05 -7.56 -2.80
N ARG A 475 -3.49 -8.76 -2.98
CA ARG A 475 -2.23 -9.17 -2.32
C ARG A 475 -1.04 -8.26 -2.64
N PHE A 476 -1.03 -7.65 -3.82
CA PHE A 476 0.06 -6.79 -4.29
C PHE A 476 -0.30 -5.30 -4.20
N GLY A 477 -1.36 -4.96 -3.46
CA GLY A 477 -1.83 -3.58 -3.29
C GLY A 477 -2.82 -3.11 -4.36
N GLY A 478 -3.23 -3.99 -5.28
CA GLY A 478 -4.26 -3.68 -6.27
C GLY A 478 -5.68 -3.81 -5.72
N HIS A 479 -6.66 -3.61 -6.60
CA HIS A 479 -8.08 -3.62 -6.24
C HIS A 479 -8.67 -5.04 -6.10
N GLY A 480 -8.15 -6.02 -6.84
CA GLY A 480 -8.65 -7.40 -6.83
C GLY A 480 -10.07 -7.58 -7.38
N TYR A 481 -10.52 -8.83 -7.45
CA TYR A 481 -11.79 -9.20 -8.10
C TYR A 481 -13.05 -8.80 -7.31
N SER A 482 -12.93 -8.48 -6.02
CA SER A 482 -14.06 -8.01 -5.20
C SER A 482 -14.36 -6.51 -5.36
N HIS A 483 -13.55 -5.78 -6.14
CA HIS A 483 -13.62 -4.33 -6.21
C HIS A 483 -14.98 -3.79 -6.68
N ILE A 484 -15.59 -4.43 -7.68
CA ILE A 484 -16.91 -4.00 -8.18
C ILE A 484 -17.96 -4.10 -7.06
N LEU A 485 -18.00 -5.24 -6.37
CA LEU A 485 -19.00 -5.48 -5.33
C LEU A 485 -18.75 -4.63 -4.06
N GLN A 486 -17.49 -4.43 -3.68
CA GLN A 486 -17.15 -3.75 -2.43
C GLN A 486 -17.07 -2.23 -2.56
N ASN A 487 -16.74 -1.69 -3.73
CA ASN A 487 -16.45 -0.27 -3.90
C ASN A 487 -17.35 0.37 -4.95
N ILE A 488 -17.48 -0.24 -6.14
CA ILE A 488 -18.23 0.33 -7.26
C ILE A 488 -19.73 0.31 -6.98
N VAL A 489 -20.30 -0.83 -6.59
CA VAL A 489 -21.74 -0.96 -6.28
C VAL A 489 -22.17 0.04 -5.20
N PRO A 490 -21.48 0.16 -4.03
CA PRO A 490 -21.82 1.19 -3.05
C PRO A 490 -21.68 2.62 -3.59
N LYS A 491 -20.73 2.88 -4.49
CA LYS A 491 -20.58 4.21 -5.12
C LYS A 491 -21.71 4.51 -6.10
N MET A 492 -22.15 3.53 -6.89
CA MET A 492 -23.30 3.63 -7.80
C MET A 492 -24.58 3.89 -7.02
N GLN A 493 -24.82 3.17 -5.93
CA GLN A 493 -25.96 3.40 -5.03
C GLN A 493 -25.96 4.82 -4.45
N ARG A 494 -24.81 5.30 -3.95
CA ARG A 494 -24.67 6.69 -3.46
C ARG A 494 -24.91 7.75 -4.54
N ARG A 495 -24.76 7.40 -5.82
CA ARG A 495 -25.05 8.27 -6.97
C ARG A 495 -26.48 8.12 -7.50
N GLY A 496 -27.33 7.36 -6.81
CA GLY A 496 -28.73 7.19 -7.18
C GLY A 496 -28.97 6.19 -8.30
N VAL A 497 -27.99 5.36 -8.66
CA VAL A 497 -28.24 4.26 -9.61
C VAL A 497 -29.23 3.28 -8.99
N PRO A 498 -30.38 2.99 -9.64
CA PRO A 498 -31.37 2.08 -9.09
C PRO A 498 -30.79 0.68 -8.86
N GLN A 499 -31.15 0.05 -7.74
CA GLN A 499 -30.72 -1.31 -7.42
C GLN A 499 -31.07 -2.31 -8.53
N ALA A 500 -32.26 -2.17 -9.15
CA ALA A 500 -32.68 -3.00 -10.27
C ALA A 500 -31.75 -2.87 -11.50
N ALA A 501 -31.18 -1.69 -11.75
CA ALA A 501 -30.23 -1.49 -12.85
C ALA A 501 -28.88 -2.14 -12.53
N ILE A 502 -28.42 -2.06 -11.26
CA ILE A 502 -27.20 -2.74 -10.80
C ILE A 502 -27.35 -4.25 -10.93
N GLU A 503 -28.49 -4.81 -10.50
CA GLU A 503 -28.80 -6.23 -10.64
C GLU A 503 -28.92 -6.65 -12.11
N ARG A 504 -29.49 -5.78 -12.96
CA ARG A 504 -29.53 -6.00 -14.41
C ARG A 504 -28.12 -6.20 -14.97
N MET A 505 -27.19 -5.29 -14.66
CA MET A 505 -25.80 -5.35 -15.15
C MET A 505 -24.98 -6.51 -14.56
N LEU A 506 -25.17 -6.84 -13.28
CA LEU A 506 -24.32 -7.83 -12.59
C LEU A 506 -24.87 -9.25 -12.57
N ILE A 507 -26.17 -9.44 -12.79
CA ILE A 507 -26.84 -10.73 -12.65
C ILE A 507 -27.59 -11.09 -13.93
N HIS A 508 -28.52 -10.24 -14.36
CA HIS A 508 -29.44 -10.61 -15.43
C HIS A 508 -28.80 -10.57 -16.81
N ASN A 509 -28.05 -9.51 -17.16
CA ASN A 509 -27.38 -9.39 -18.46
C ASN A 509 -26.32 -10.50 -18.65
N PRO A 510 -25.40 -10.76 -17.69
CA PRO A 510 -24.46 -11.88 -17.83
C PRO A 510 -25.20 -13.22 -17.94
N ARG A 511 -26.28 -13.43 -17.18
CA ARG A 511 -27.08 -14.66 -17.28
C ARG A 511 -27.67 -14.80 -18.68
N THR A 512 -28.36 -13.78 -19.18
CA THR A 512 -28.99 -13.79 -20.51
C THR A 512 -27.96 -14.00 -21.61
N TRP A 513 -26.81 -13.33 -21.53
CA TRP A 513 -25.71 -13.51 -22.46
C TRP A 513 -25.18 -14.95 -22.45
N LEU A 514 -24.85 -15.48 -21.26
CA LEU A 514 -24.23 -16.80 -21.09
C LEU A 514 -25.17 -17.99 -21.34
N THR A 515 -26.47 -17.84 -21.16
CA THR A 515 -27.43 -18.94 -21.37
C THR A 515 -27.96 -18.96 -22.79
N THR A 516 -27.85 -20.09 -23.48
CA THR A 516 -28.51 -20.30 -24.76
C THR A 516 -29.95 -20.76 -24.51
N CYS A 517 -30.94 -20.07 -25.08
CA CYS A 517 -32.28 -20.66 -25.20
C CYS A 517 -32.18 -21.68 -26.33
N ARG A 518 -32.26 -22.97 -26.00
CA ARG A 518 -32.47 -24.02 -26.98
C ARG A 518 -33.95 -24.15 -27.29
#